data_AF-A0A2P2L674-F1
#
_entry.id   AF-A0A2P2L674-F1
#
_cell.length_a   1.000
_cell.length_b   1.000
_cell.length_c   1.000
_cell.angle_alpha   90.00
_cell.angle_beta   90.00
_cell.angle_gamma   90.00
#
_symmetry.space_group_name_H-M   'P 1'
#
loop_
_entity.id
_entity.type
_entity.pdbx_description
1 polymer ?
#
loop_
_entity_poly.entity_id
_entity_poly.type
_entity_poly.pdbx_seq_one_letter_code
_entity_poly.pdbx_strand_id
1 'polypeptide(L)'
;MRDLLIGVNYLHSHGLAHTELRLENVHISPVDRHIKVGILGNASDFYEDGTKSGTLDNNIDRRKMMIAFDMRCVGFMMAKMVLREFMDPLIFLKFKSFLMKGNDPSCLREFLLPMLSKNSPCGNIGLQILDRNWGAGWNLLSLLLAAKPSKRIR
;
A
#
# COMPACT_ATOMS: atom_id res chain seq x y z
N MET A 1 -7.40 4.92 6.08
CA MET A 1 -7.16 3.78 5.16
C MET A 1 -8.33 3.51 4.22
N ARG A 2 -9.55 3.28 4.73
CA ARG A 2 -10.74 3.04 3.87
C ARG A 2 -10.91 4.09 2.76
N ASP A 3 -10.97 5.36 3.13
CA ASP A 3 -11.15 6.47 2.18
C ASP A 3 -10.05 6.54 1.11
N LEU A 4 -8.79 6.29 1.50
CA LEU A 4 -7.65 6.22 0.57
C LEU A 4 -7.84 5.09 -0.45
N LEU A 5 -8.20 3.90 0.00
CA LEU A 5 -8.45 2.75 -0.88
C LEU A 5 -9.62 3.01 -1.83
N ILE A 6 -10.70 3.65 -1.34
CA ILE A 6 -11.84 4.03 -2.18
C ILE A 6 -11.41 5.03 -3.25
N GLY A 7 -10.65 6.07 -2.89
CA GLY A 7 -10.17 7.08 -3.82
C GLY A 7 -9.22 6.50 -4.88
N VAL A 8 -8.29 5.63 -4.49
CA VAL A 8 -7.38 4.97 -5.45
C VAL A 8 -8.15 4.01 -6.35
N ASN A 9 -9.08 3.23 -5.81
CA ASN A 9 -9.93 2.34 -6.60
C ASN A 9 -10.78 3.13 -7.61
N TYR A 10 -11.29 4.30 -7.23
CA TYR A 10 -12.00 5.20 -8.14
C TYR A 10 -11.11 5.62 -9.31
N LEU A 11 -9.85 6.01 -9.08
CA LEU A 11 -8.93 6.36 -10.18
C LEU A 11 -8.70 5.15 -11.11
N HIS A 12 -8.41 3.98 -10.53
CA HIS A 12 -8.15 2.77 -11.30
C HIS A 12 -9.36 2.28 -12.11
N SER A 13 -10.58 2.49 -11.60
CA SER A 13 -11.81 2.15 -12.34
C SER A 13 -12.11 3.12 -13.47
N HIS A 14 -11.52 4.33 -13.46
CA HIS A 14 -11.65 5.34 -14.50
C HIS A 14 -10.43 5.39 -15.44
N GLY A 15 -9.57 4.37 -15.41
CA GLY A 15 -8.46 4.27 -16.36
C GLY A 15 -7.22 5.07 -15.99
N LEU A 16 -7.12 5.57 -14.75
CA LEU A 16 -6.02 6.42 -14.31
C LEU A 16 -5.20 5.72 -13.22
N ALA A 17 -3.87 5.79 -13.31
CA ALA A 17 -2.98 5.60 -12.17
C ALA A 17 -2.58 6.96 -11.61
N HIS A 18 -2.50 7.05 -10.29
CA HIS A 18 -2.02 8.27 -9.66
C HIS A 18 -0.51 8.45 -9.83
N THR A 19 0.26 7.35 -9.81
CA THR A 19 1.74 7.28 -9.94
C THR A 19 2.56 8.01 -8.87
N GLU A 20 1.91 8.73 -7.97
CA GLU A 20 2.55 9.64 -7.03
C GLU A 20 1.85 9.67 -5.66
N LEU A 21 1.30 8.54 -5.22
CA LEU A 21 0.64 8.46 -3.92
C LEU A 21 1.66 8.62 -2.78
N ARG A 22 1.52 9.71 -2.03
CA ARG A 22 2.30 10.03 -0.83
C ARG A 22 1.39 10.72 0.19
N LEU A 23 1.78 10.72 1.47
CA LEU A 23 0.98 11.38 2.52
C LEU A 23 0.79 12.88 2.29
N GLU A 24 1.73 13.55 1.62
CA GLU A 24 1.63 14.96 1.23
C GLU A 24 0.59 15.22 0.14
N ASN A 25 0.27 14.20 -0.67
CA ASN A 25 -0.70 14.29 -1.75
C ASN A 25 -2.09 13.86 -1.28
N VAL A 26 -2.36 13.90 0.02
CA VAL A 26 -3.63 13.48 0.61
C VAL A 26 -4.17 14.57 1.51
N HIS A 27 -5.44 14.92 1.31
CA HIS A 27 -6.12 15.99 2.03
C HIS A 27 -7.18 15.43 2.97
N ILE A 28 -7.37 16.10 4.10
CA ILE A 28 -8.48 15.83 5.01
C ILE A 28 -9.47 16.96 4.84
N SER A 29 -10.68 16.63 4.40
CA SER A 29 -11.75 17.61 4.26
C SER A 29 -12.17 18.13 5.64
N PRO A 30 -12.22 19.46 5.86
CA PRO A 30 -12.57 20.01 7.17
C PRO A 30 -14.05 19.81 7.53
N VAL A 31 -14.91 19.58 6.54
CA VAL A 31 -16.37 19.51 6.73
C VAL A 31 -16.80 18.13 7.22
N ASP A 32 -16.33 17.08 6.56
CA ASP A 32 -16.77 15.69 6.79
C ASP A 32 -15.64 14.80 7.34
N ARG A 33 -14.43 15.34 7.49
CA ARG A 33 -13.21 14.63 7.92
C ARG A 33 -12.83 13.46 7.02
N HIS A 34 -13.37 13.41 5.81
CA HIS A 34 -13.03 12.39 4.82
C HIS A 34 -11.66 12.68 4.19
N ILE A 35 -10.94 11.60 3.93
CA ILE A 35 -9.64 11.66 3.25
C ILE A 35 -9.89 11.70 1.74
N LYS A 36 -9.29 12.67 1.05
CA LYS A 36 -9.35 12.82 -0.40
C LYS A 36 -7.96 12.67 -1.01
N VAL A 37 -7.87 11.87 -2.06
CA VAL A 37 -6.65 11.73 -2.86
C VAL A 37 -6.46 13.03 -3.65
N GLY A 38 -5.28 13.63 -3.52
CA GLY A 38 -4.94 14.95 -4.04
C GLY A 38 -4.46 14.95 -5.49
N ILE A 39 -3.70 15.99 -5.83
CA ILE A 39 -3.42 16.46 -7.19
C ILE A 39 -2.82 15.37 -8.09
N LEU A 40 -3.44 15.19 -9.26
CA LEU A 40 -3.10 14.21 -10.30
C LEU A 40 -2.04 14.73 -11.29
N GLY A 41 -1.13 15.61 -10.86
CA GLY A 41 -0.21 16.30 -11.77
C GLY A 41 0.69 15.37 -12.58
N ASN A 42 0.98 14.17 -12.04
CA ASN A 42 1.74 13.11 -12.69
C ASN A 42 0.88 11.86 -12.97
N ALA A 43 -0.45 11.95 -12.84
CA ALA A 43 -1.31 10.81 -13.10
C ALA A 43 -1.16 10.37 -14.56
N SER A 44 -1.20 9.04 -14.77
CA SER A 44 -1.02 8.45 -16.09
C SER A 44 -2.28 7.74 -16.52
N ASP A 45 -2.66 7.95 -17.77
CA ASP A 45 -3.75 7.23 -18.40
C ASP A 45 -3.29 5.82 -18.79
N PHE A 46 -4.15 4.82 -18.57
CA PHE A 46 -3.89 3.44 -18.97
C PHE A 46 -3.85 3.24 -20.49
N TYR A 47 -4.45 4.16 -21.24
CA TYR A 47 -4.68 4.08 -22.68
C TYR A 47 -3.83 5.06 -23.51
N GLU A 48 -2.92 5.81 -22.88
CA GLU A 48 -2.14 6.88 -23.55
C GLU A 48 -1.21 6.41 -24.69
N ASP A 49 -1.05 5.10 -24.90
CA ASP A 49 -0.34 4.55 -26.05
C ASP A 49 -1.26 4.46 -27.29
N GLY A 50 -1.49 5.62 -27.91
CA GLY A 50 -2.14 5.72 -29.22
C GLY A 50 -1.35 4.98 -30.31
N THR A 51 -2.04 4.13 -31.09
CA THR A 51 -1.64 3.69 -32.45
C THR A 51 -0.32 2.91 -32.59
N LYS A 52 -0.18 1.76 -31.91
CA LYS A 52 0.66 0.65 -32.44
C LYS A 52 -0.08 -0.68 -32.32
N SER A 53 -0.46 -1.25 -33.46
CA SER A 53 -1.36 -2.39 -33.66
C SER A 53 -0.80 -3.75 -33.23
N GLY A 54 -0.09 -3.83 -32.09
CA GLY A 54 0.70 -5.01 -31.75
C GLY A 54 0.41 -5.71 -30.43
N THR A 55 -0.05 -5.04 -29.36
CA THR A 55 0.20 -5.60 -28.02
C THR A 55 -0.86 -5.26 -26.98
N LEU A 56 -2.07 -5.83 -27.12
CA LEU A 56 -3.11 -5.78 -26.08
C LEU A 56 -2.58 -6.30 -24.73
N ASP A 57 -1.77 -7.36 -24.75
CA ASP A 57 -1.14 -7.93 -23.56
C ASP A 57 -0.15 -6.96 -22.89
N ASN A 58 0.64 -6.21 -23.65
CA ASN A 58 1.56 -5.22 -23.07
C ASN A 58 0.79 -4.07 -22.39
N ASN A 59 -0.36 -3.67 -22.93
CA ASN A 59 -1.19 -2.63 -22.31
C ASN A 59 -1.81 -3.14 -21.00
N ILE A 60 -2.24 -4.41 -20.98
CA ILE A 60 -2.75 -5.06 -19.75
C ILE A 60 -1.63 -5.16 -18.70
N ASP A 61 -0.41 -5.53 -19.10
CA ASP A 61 0.72 -5.63 -18.19
C ASP A 61 1.19 -4.28 -17.68
N ARG A 62 1.23 -3.25 -18.54
CA ARG A 62 1.50 -1.86 -18.14
C ARG A 62 0.46 -1.39 -17.11
N ARG A 63 -0.83 -1.58 -17.38
CA ARG A 63 -1.93 -1.25 -16.45
C ARG A 63 -1.75 -1.94 -15.11
N LYS A 64 -1.53 -3.26 -15.10
CA LYS A 64 -1.30 -4.02 -13.86
C LYS A 64 -0.09 -3.48 -13.10
N MET A 65 1.00 -3.16 -13.79
CA MET A 65 2.20 -2.61 -13.15
C MET A 65 1.94 -1.25 -12.50
N MET A 66 1.21 -0.36 -13.17
CA MET A 66 0.84 0.95 -12.62
C MET A 66 -0.09 0.82 -11.40
N ILE A 67 -1.11 -0.05 -11.48
CA ILE A 67 -1.99 -0.34 -10.34
C ILE A 67 -1.18 -0.91 -9.17
N ALA A 68 -0.35 -1.93 -9.40
CA ALA A 68 0.49 -2.51 -8.35
C ALA A 68 1.51 -1.52 -7.77
N PHE A 69 1.92 -0.51 -8.54
CA PHE A 69 2.76 0.56 -8.04
C PHE A 69 1.99 1.45 -7.07
N ASP A 70 0.80 1.93 -7.46
CA ASP A 70 -0.07 2.72 -6.60
C ASP A 70 -0.43 1.96 -5.31
N MET A 71 -0.78 0.68 -5.41
CA MET A 71 -1.08 -0.16 -4.24
C MET A 71 0.13 -0.30 -3.30
N ARG A 72 1.35 -0.32 -3.83
CA ARG A 72 2.58 -0.32 -3.01
C ARG A 72 2.73 1.00 -2.25
N CYS A 73 2.47 2.12 -2.91
CA CYS A 73 2.50 3.44 -2.28
C CYS A 73 1.46 3.55 -1.16
N VAL A 74 0.24 3.01 -1.37
CA VAL A 74 -0.78 2.88 -0.30
C VAL A 74 -0.25 2.05 0.86
N GLY A 75 0.46 0.95 0.60
CA GLY A 75 1.10 0.14 1.64
C GLY A 75 2.14 0.91 2.47
N PHE A 76 2.97 1.72 1.82
CA PHE A 76 3.92 2.59 2.52
C PHE A 76 3.23 3.67 3.36
N MET A 77 2.16 4.27 2.85
CA MET A 77 1.35 5.23 3.60
C MET A 77 0.71 4.56 4.82
N MET A 78 0.15 3.36 4.66
CA MET A 78 -0.39 2.56 5.76
C MET A 78 0.67 2.30 6.83
N ALA A 79 1.87 1.82 6.45
CA ALA A 79 2.97 1.59 7.36
C ALA A 79 3.35 2.87 8.12
N LYS A 80 3.54 3.98 7.41
CA LYS A 80 3.93 5.26 8.01
C LYS A 80 2.88 5.83 8.97
N MET A 81 1.60 5.64 8.68
CA MET A 81 0.50 6.10 9.53
C MET A 81 0.27 5.21 10.74
N VAL A 82 0.32 3.89 10.55
CA VAL A 82 -0.13 2.91 11.55
C VAL A 82 1.04 2.37 12.37
N LEU A 83 2.19 2.09 11.76
CA LEU A 83 3.31 1.39 12.39
C LEU A 83 4.62 2.13 12.12
N ARG A 84 4.84 3.23 12.86
CA ARG A 84 5.97 4.16 12.64
C ARG A 84 7.34 3.49 12.79
N GLU A 85 7.43 2.39 13.53
CA GLU A 85 8.64 1.59 13.67
C GLU A 85 9.12 1.03 12.32
N PHE A 86 8.24 0.89 11.32
CA PHE A 86 8.65 0.53 9.96
C PHE A 86 9.44 1.63 9.24
N MET A 87 9.53 2.83 9.81
CA MET A 87 10.44 3.86 9.31
C MET A 87 11.90 3.59 9.72
N ASP A 88 12.14 2.70 10.69
CA ASP A 88 13.48 2.18 10.97
C ASP A 88 13.92 1.27 9.80
N PRO A 89 15.01 1.61 9.09
CA PRO A 89 15.49 0.82 7.95
C PRO A 89 15.80 -0.63 8.31
N LEU A 90 16.25 -0.93 9.53
CA LEU A 90 16.58 -2.29 9.97
C LEU A 90 15.32 -3.13 10.17
N ILE A 91 14.27 -2.55 10.74
CA ILE A 91 12.97 -3.21 10.89
C ILE A 91 12.36 -3.44 9.51
N PHE A 92 12.40 -2.42 8.64
CA PHE A 92 11.89 -2.53 7.28
C PHE A 92 12.64 -3.56 6.44
N LEU A 93 13.96 -3.68 6.61
CA LEU A 93 14.77 -4.69 5.92
C LEU A 93 14.35 -6.10 6.32
N LYS A 94 14.10 -6.34 7.61
CA LYS A 94 13.63 -7.64 8.12
C LYS A 94 12.23 -7.96 7.62
N PHE A 95 11.33 -6.98 7.62
CA PHE A 95 10.00 -7.09 7.01
C PHE A 95 10.09 -7.49 5.52
N LYS A 96 10.91 -6.80 4.74
CA LYS A 96 11.10 -7.09 3.32
C LYS A 96 11.69 -8.49 3.11
N SER A 97 12.69 -8.86 3.93
CA SER A 97 13.29 -10.20 3.91
C SER A 97 12.26 -11.29 4.15
N PHE A 98 11.37 -11.09 5.12
CA PHE A 98 10.26 -12.01 5.41
C PHE A 98 9.37 -12.23 4.18
N LEU A 99 8.93 -11.15 3.52
CA LEU A 99 8.07 -11.24 2.34
C LEU A 99 8.79 -11.86 1.12
N MET A 100 10.10 -11.64 0.98
CA MET A 100 10.89 -12.19 -0.13
C MET A 100 11.15 -13.68 0.01
N LYS A 101 11.24 -14.21 1.24
CA LYS A 101 11.45 -15.64 1.51
C LYS A 101 10.22 -16.51 1.23
N GLY A 102 9.08 -15.90 0.89
CA GLY A 102 7.85 -16.63 0.60
C GLY A 102 7.15 -17.17 1.85
N ASN A 103 7.49 -16.65 3.03
CA ASN A 103 6.81 -16.98 4.27
C ASN A 103 5.31 -16.65 4.18
N ASP A 104 4.50 -17.38 4.94
CA ASP A 104 3.07 -17.08 5.06
C ASP A 104 2.88 -15.71 5.73
N PRO A 105 2.19 -14.75 5.08
CA PRO A 105 1.87 -13.47 5.69
C PRO A 105 1.10 -13.54 7.01
N SER A 106 0.39 -14.64 7.29
CA SER A 106 -0.28 -14.84 8.57
C SER A 106 0.68 -14.78 9.76
N CYS A 107 1.93 -15.21 9.57
CA CYS A 107 2.98 -15.22 10.61
C CYS A 107 3.76 -13.90 10.72
N LEU A 108 3.40 -12.89 9.91
CA LEU A 108 4.12 -11.61 9.85
C LEU A 108 4.13 -10.91 11.22
N ARG A 109 2.99 -10.95 11.91
CA ARG A 109 2.80 -10.31 13.20
C ARG A 109 3.77 -10.90 14.23
N GLU A 110 3.78 -12.22 14.37
CA GLU A 110 4.60 -12.96 15.33
C GLU A 110 6.10 -12.76 15.05
N PHE A 111 6.48 -12.70 13.77
CA PHE A 111 7.85 -12.44 13.36
C PHE A 111 8.35 -11.05 13.80
N LEU A 112 7.49 -10.02 13.71
CA LEU A 112 7.88 -8.64 14.00
C LEU A 112 7.65 -8.21 15.44
N LEU A 113 6.72 -8.84 16.14
CA LEU A 113 6.33 -8.47 17.51
C LEU A 113 7.54 -8.35 18.46
N PRO A 114 8.53 -9.27 18.47
CA PRO A 114 9.70 -9.13 19.34
C PRO A 114 10.59 -7.92 19.03
N MET A 115 10.48 -7.35 17.84
CA MET A 115 11.25 -6.17 17.40
C MET A 115 10.48 -4.89 17.71
N LEU A 116 9.17 -4.91 17.49
CA LEU A 116 8.27 -3.77 17.69
C LEU A 116 8.00 -3.49 19.17
N SER A 117 7.97 -4.52 20.01
CA SER A 117 7.68 -4.40 21.45
C SER A 117 8.89 -3.97 22.28
N LYS A 118 10.13 -4.03 21.74
CA LYS A 118 11.34 -3.68 22.49
C LYS A 118 11.42 -2.19 22.87
N ASN A 119 10.75 -1.33 22.11
CA ASN A 119 10.91 0.11 22.22
C ASN A 119 9.68 0.85 22.77
N SER A 120 8.60 0.14 23.16
CA SER A 120 7.38 0.79 23.65
C SER A 120 6.86 0.19 24.97
N PRO A 121 7.22 0.80 26.12
CA PRO A 121 6.75 0.33 27.44
C PRO A 121 5.25 0.55 27.69
N CYS A 122 4.58 1.44 26.94
CA CYS A 122 3.13 1.72 27.07
C CYS A 122 2.27 1.01 26.01
N GLY A 123 2.83 0.04 25.30
CA GLY A 123 2.14 -0.63 24.19
C GLY A 123 2.20 0.15 22.88
N ASN A 124 1.82 -0.50 21.78
CA ASN A 124 1.89 0.08 20.44
C ASN A 124 0.48 0.12 19.83
N ILE A 125 -0.07 1.32 19.71
CA ILE A 125 -1.41 1.55 19.14
C ILE A 125 -1.49 1.03 17.70
N GLY A 126 -0.39 1.12 16.95
CA GLY A 126 -0.24 0.54 15.63
C GLY A 126 -0.49 -0.96 15.61
N LEU A 127 0.16 -1.70 16.52
CA LEU A 127 -0.09 -3.13 16.69
C LEU A 127 -1.56 -3.41 17.00
N GLN A 128 -2.17 -2.64 17.92
CA GLN A 128 -3.58 -2.80 18.25
C GLN A 128 -4.50 -2.56 17.05
N ILE A 129 -4.20 -1.55 16.21
CA ILE A 129 -4.94 -1.26 14.98
C ILE A 129 -4.82 -2.43 14.00
N LEU A 130 -3.62 -2.97 13.82
CA LEU A 130 -3.37 -4.07 12.88
C LEU A 130 -3.95 -5.40 13.36
N ASP A 131 -4.03 -5.61 14.67
CA ASP A 131 -4.61 -6.80 15.32
C ASP A 131 -6.14 -6.84 15.24
N ARG A 132 -6.80 -5.71 14.96
CA ARG A 132 -8.27 -5.66 14.78
C ARG A 132 -8.72 -6.60 13.67
N ASN A 133 -9.95 -7.09 13.81
CA ASN A 133 -10.60 -7.99 12.85
C ASN A 133 -9.72 -9.20 12.52
N TRP A 134 -9.22 -9.89 13.56
CA TRP A 134 -8.42 -11.11 13.41
C TRP A 134 -7.12 -10.90 12.61
N GLY A 135 -6.50 -9.73 12.75
CA GLY A 135 -5.25 -9.41 12.04
C GLY A 135 -5.43 -9.01 10.58
N ALA A 136 -6.64 -8.61 10.15
CA ALA A 136 -6.89 -8.18 8.77
C ALA A 136 -5.97 -7.02 8.33
N GLY A 137 -5.56 -6.15 9.26
CA GLY A 137 -4.60 -5.07 8.99
C GLY A 137 -3.21 -5.60 8.61
N TRP A 138 -2.73 -6.64 9.29
CA TRP A 138 -1.47 -7.31 8.94
C TRP A 138 -1.53 -7.94 7.56
N ASN A 139 -2.61 -8.65 7.26
CA ASN A 139 -2.81 -9.26 5.96
C ASN A 139 -2.83 -8.20 4.84
N LEU A 140 -3.60 -7.12 5.02
CA LEU A 140 -3.64 -6.03 4.04
C LEU A 140 -2.26 -5.41 3.83
N LEU A 141 -1.54 -5.09 4.91
CA LEU A 141 -0.19 -4.51 4.82
C LEU A 141 0.78 -5.43 4.07
N SER A 142 0.71 -6.74 4.32
CA SER A 142 1.54 -7.73 3.64
C SER A 142 1.26 -7.82 2.13
N LEU A 143 -0.01 -7.69 1.74
CA LEU A 143 -0.44 -7.73 0.34
C LEU A 143 0.02 -6.47 -0.39
N LEU A 144 -0.22 -5.29 0.19
CA LEU A 144 0.17 -4.00 -0.40
C LEU A 144 1.69 -3.89 -0.60
N LEU A 145 2.48 -4.47 0.32
CA LEU A 145 3.94 -4.43 0.27
C LEU A 145 4.57 -5.73 -0.28
N ALA A 146 3.78 -6.64 -0.84
CA ALA A 146 4.27 -7.88 -1.42
C ALA A 146 5.33 -7.62 -2.50
N ALA A 147 6.36 -8.47 -2.57
CA ALA A 147 7.46 -8.31 -3.53
C ALA A 147 6.97 -8.39 -4.99
N LYS A 148 6.08 -9.34 -5.28
CA LYS A 148 5.50 -9.56 -6.62
C LYS A 148 4.33 -8.59 -6.86
N PRO A 149 4.36 -7.77 -7.93
CA PRO A 149 3.27 -6.84 -8.27
C PRO A 149 1.89 -7.51 -8.34
N SER A 150 1.80 -8.70 -8.93
CA SER A 150 0.54 -9.45 -9.08
C SER A 150 -0.12 -9.83 -7.75
N LYS A 151 0.65 -9.94 -6.66
CA LYS A 151 0.09 -10.21 -5.32
C LYS A 151 -0.58 -8.99 -4.68
N ARG A 152 -0.35 -7.78 -5.22
CA ARG A 152 -0.91 -6.52 -4.70
C ARG A 152 -2.28 -6.17 -5.27
N ILE A 153 -2.66 -6.77 -6.40
CA ILE A 153 -3.84 -6.42 -7.21
C ILE A 153 -4.89 -7.55 -7.16
N ARG A 154 -5.13 -8.12 -5.97
CA ARG A 154 -5.98 -9.28 -5.84
C ARG A 154 -7.43 -8.91 -5.54
#